data_AF-A0A2T5P4S7-F1
#
_entry.id   AF-A0A2T5P4S7-F1
#
_cell.length_a   1.000
_cell.length_b   1.000
_cell.length_c   1.000
_cell.angle_alpha   90.00
_cell.angle_beta   90.00
_cell.angle_gamma   90.00
#
_symmetry.space_group_name_H-M   'P 1'
#
loop_
_entity.id
_entity.type
_entity.pdbx_description
1 polymer ?
#
loop_
_entity_poly.entity_id
_entity_poly.type
_entity_poly.pdbx_seq_one_letter_code
_entity_poly.pdbx_strand_id
1 'polypeptide(L)'
;MSIQSKPQMVEAVMFFSEQGGVCKEMLFPEFEALLDGVVNLPEYADKQMRVVYVLINPRLMVRAAVFFLIDFDEKGSTDSGWNIPLRHLADRAGRGPDLGAGPIRLACRSQCPVSWHQMHLWDPSLVPGKNDLVLLRDAVRRNHLGLLVEDEPQSVTADRLQMVSEDKWYAAAPSKEAADKVAEKLDQEHRAKTAQLIKQQRLRIASLTQQHEEELAKFRLAGEENAKSLQIEIHNLHQALRQQEELNASLKEELNAQADTFQQTREEMTQRLQELERHGQSESGALRRQFESEMQAKIAAAVAEYKEQVAIRDVELAYRAEQDAQQLKELEKLKRERDTYASQGGEQILERLSKLGVVFVVYHPGAGHLTIPLQDIARYQDNPLGYAAAKCFVSEDQYRHWLAHYQKPACEAKLANGDACGMPIDRVDSPSRFVVGDSNCCNRHKTATRLRTVS
;
A
#
# COMPACT_ATOMS: atom_id res chain seq x y z
N MET A 1 -69.33 -19.89 22.59
CA MET A 1 -68.37 -19.60 21.51
C MET A 1 -66.98 -19.85 22.07
N SER A 2 -66.45 -21.06 21.87
CA SER A 2 -65.16 -21.46 22.43
C SER A 2 -64.07 -20.91 21.53
N ILE A 3 -63.37 -19.86 21.98
CA ILE A 3 -62.14 -19.42 21.35
C ILE A 3 -61.15 -20.56 21.56
N GLN A 4 -60.84 -21.30 20.49
CA GLN A 4 -59.72 -22.22 20.47
C GLN A 4 -58.45 -21.37 20.66
N SER A 5 -57.99 -21.21 21.90
CA SER A 5 -56.66 -20.69 22.15
C SER A 5 -55.67 -21.70 21.55
N LYS A 6 -55.09 -21.36 20.40
CA LYS A 6 -53.90 -22.07 19.93
C LYS A 6 -52.88 -21.97 21.09
N PRO A 7 -52.24 -23.08 21.50
CA PRO A 7 -51.22 -23.03 22.54
C PRO A 7 -50.14 -22.06 22.07
N GLN A 8 -49.99 -20.94 22.76
CA GLN A 8 -49.06 -19.89 22.40
C GLN A 8 -47.64 -20.41 22.67
N MET A 9 -46.97 -20.91 21.64
CA MET A 9 -45.58 -21.34 21.74
C MET A 9 -44.69 -20.11 21.78
N VAL A 10 -43.66 -20.15 22.61
CA VAL A 10 -42.69 -19.07 22.71
C VAL A 10 -41.39 -19.47 22.02
N GLU A 11 -40.86 -18.55 21.23
CA GLU A 11 -39.62 -18.70 20.50
C GLU A 11 -38.49 -17.99 21.25
N ALA A 12 -37.42 -18.71 21.55
CA ALA A 12 -36.27 -18.16 22.26
C ALA A 12 -34.95 -18.66 21.66
N VAL A 13 -33.89 -17.91 21.94
CA VAL A 13 -32.53 -18.16 21.47
C VAL A 13 -31.58 -18.20 22.66
N MET A 14 -30.76 -19.25 22.74
CA MET A 14 -29.84 -19.51 23.83
C MET A 14 -28.40 -19.61 23.34
N PHE A 15 -27.50 -18.84 23.95
CA PHE A 15 -26.07 -18.80 23.63
C PHE A 15 -25.29 -19.72 24.55
N PHE A 16 -24.45 -20.58 23.96
CA PHE A 16 -23.57 -21.49 24.67
C PHE A 16 -22.13 -20.96 24.68
N SER A 17 -21.47 -21.07 25.84
CA SER A 17 -20.01 -20.85 25.93
C SER A 17 -19.22 -22.02 25.36
N GLU A 18 -17.98 -21.74 24.94
CA GLU A 18 -17.00 -22.76 24.57
C GLU A 18 -16.69 -23.76 25.70
N GLN A 19 -16.77 -23.31 26.96
CA GLN A 19 -16.54 -24.14 28.14
C GLN A 19 -17.75 -25.01 28.50
N GLY A 20 -18.90 -24.80 27.86
CA GLY A 20 -20.15 -25.54 28.06
C GLY A 20 -21.01 -24.93 29.15
N GLY A 21 -22.22 -24.53 28.77
CA GLY A 21 -23.17 -23.82 29.63
C GLY A 21 -23.87 -22.69 28.87
N VAL A 22 -25.12 -22.43 29.22
CA VAL A 22 -25.91 -21.34 28.65
C VAL A 22 -25.47 -20.02 29.29
N CYS A 23 -24.93 -19.11 28.49
CA CYS A 23 -24.40 -17.82 28.95
C CYS A 23 -25.38 -16.67 28.78
N LYS A 24 -26.26 -16.75 27.78
CA LYS A 24 -27.25 -15.72 27.50
C LYS A 24 -28.52 -16.35 26.92
N GLU A 25 -29.66 -15.86 27.37
CA GLU A 25 -30.98 -16.24 26.88
C GLU A 25 -31.66 -14.96 26.39
N MET A 26 -32.29 -15.00 25.21
CA MET A 26 -33.07 -13.89 24.67
C MET A 26 -34.28 -14.40 23.89
N LEU A 27 -35.30 -13.55 23.72
CA LEU A 27 -36.46 -13.89 22.89
C LEU A 27 -36.11 -13.81 21.40
N PHE A 28 -36.83 -14.54 20.55
CA PHE A 28 -36.57 -14.51 19.12
C PHE A 28 -36.67 -13.11 18.48
N PRO A 29 -37.65 -12.25 18.83
CA PRO A 29 -37.68 -10.87 18.31
C PRO A 29 -36.48 -10.01 18.74
N GLU A 30 -35.90 -10.27 19.91
CA GLU A 30 -34.69 -9.57 20.37
C GLU A 30 -33.46 -10.04 19.57
N PHE A 31 -33.43 -11.31 19.18
CA PHE A 31 -32.43 -11.85 18.29
C PHE A 31 -32.58 -11.36 16.83
N GLU A 32 -33.81 -11.17 16.33
CA GLU A 32 -34.03 -10.53 15.03
C GLU A 32 -33.50 -9.09 15.02
N ALA A 33 -33.71 -8.32 16.10
CA ALA A 33 -33.14 -6.98 16.24
C ALA A 33 -31.60 -6.96 16.29
N LEU A 34 -30.98 -8.03 16.80
CA LEU A 34 -29.53 -8.23 16.75
C LEU A 34 -29.04 -8.47 15.30
N LEU A 35 -29.74 -9.32 14.54
CA LEU A 35 -29.43 -9.61 13.14
C LEU A 35 -29.59 -8.38 12.24
N ASP A 36 -30.59 -7.54 12.52
CA ASP A 36 -30.85 -6.28 11.81
C ASP A 36 -29.83 -5.18 12.16
N GLY A 37 -28.87 -5.45 13.06
CA GLY A 37 -27.81 -4.51 13.46
C GLY A 37 -28.30 -3.37 14.36
N VAL A 38 -29.48 -3.50 14.96
CA VAL A 38 -30.04 -2.49 15.89
C VAL A 38 -29.35 -2.54 17.25
N VAL A 39 -28.83 -3.72 17.64
CA VAL A 39 -28.15 -3.96 18.92
C VAL A 39 -26.86 -4.74 18.68
N ASN A 40 -25.74 -4.26 19.24
CA ASN A 40 -24.44 -4.93 19.17
C ASN A 40 -24.09 -5.60 20.50
N LEU A 41 -23.40 -6.75 20.43
CA LEU A 41 -22.90 -7.48 21.57
C LEU A 41 -21.36 -7.48 21.59
N PRO A 42 -20.72 -6.41 22.09
CA PRO A 42 -19.26 -6.28 22.09
C PRO A 42 -18.56 -7.36 22.94
N GLU A 43 -19.28 -8.03 23.85
CA GLU A 43 -18.77 -9.14 24.66
C GLU A 43 -18.39 -10.38 23.82
N TYR A 44 -18.96 -10.49 22.61
CA TYR A 44 -18.74 -11.60 21.68
C TYR A 44 -17.99 -11.17 20.40
N ALA A 45 -17.37 -9.99 20.39
CA ALA A 45 -16.59 -9.52 19.25
C ALA A 45 -15.49 -10.52 18.85
N ASP A 46 -15.32 -10.70 17.54
CA ASP A 46 -14.38 -11.64 16.90
C ASP A 46 -14.50 -13.10 17.36
N LYS A 47 -15.69 -13.54 17.78
CA LYS A 47 -15.93 -14.92 18.22
C LYS A 47 -17.06 -15.57 17.45
N GLN A 48 -16.85 -16.85 17.12
CA GLN A 48 -17.91 -17.74 16.67
C GLN A 48 -18.66 -18.30 17.89
N MET A 49 -19.93 -17.98 18.01
CA MET A 49 -20.76 -18.42 19.12
C MET A 49 -21.65 -19.59 18.72
N ARG A 50 -21.78 -20.55 19.64
CA ARG A 50 -22.73 -21.66 19.51
C ARG A 50 -24.08 -21.23 20.02
N VAL A 51 -25.09 -21.28 19.18
CA VAL A 51 -26.43 -20.78 19.49
C VAL A 51 -27.46 -21.87 19.23
N VAL A 52 -28.53 -21.86 20.03
CA VAL A 52 -29.64 -22.80 19.91
C VAL A 52 -30.94 -22.03 19.87
N TYR A 53 -31.71 -22.21 18.80
CA TYR A 53 -33.08 -21.76 18.70
C TYR A 53 -34.01 -22.81 19.30
N VAL A 54 -34.91 -22.41 20.20
CA VAL A 54 -35.84 -23.30 20.90
C VAL A 54 -37.29 -22.85 20.79
N LEU A 55 -38.16 -23.83 20.59
CA LEU A 55 -39.61 -23.66 20.73
C LEU A 55 -40.05 -24.21 22.07
N ILE A 56 -40.56 -23.33 22.93
CA ILE A 56 -40.98 -23.63 24.30
C ILE A 56 -42.51 -23.63 24.36
N ASN A 57 -43.09 -24.67 24.95
CA ASN A 57 -44.54 -24.72 25.17
C ASN A 57 -44.93 -23.92 26.44
N PRO A 58 -46.24 -23.62 26.64
CA PRO A 58 -46.73 -22.94 27.85
C PRO A 58 -46.46 -23.68 29.18
N ARG A 59 -45.90 -24.89 29.14
CA ARG A 59 -45.54 -25.71 30.30
C ARG A 59 -44.02 -25.74 30.57
N LEU A 60 -43.25 -24.82 29.97
CA LEU A 60 -41.78 -24.75 30.06
C LEU A 60 -41.07 -26.03 29.56
N MET A 61 -41.62 -26.68 28.55
CA MET A 61 -41.01 -27.85 27.91
C MET A 61 -40.58 -27.52 26.49
N VAL A 62 -39.37 -27.95 26.12
CA VAL A 62 -38.80 -27.75 24.78
C VAL A 62 -39.48 -28.71 23.80
N ARG A 63 -40.02 -28.18 22.72
CA ARG A 63 -40.68 -28.94 21.64
C ARG A 63 -39.79 -29.10 20.41
N ALA A 64 -38.99 -28.09 20.09
CA ALA A 64 -38.03 -28.14 19.01
C ALA A 64 -36.74 -27.40 19.38
N ALA A 65 -35.61 -27.86 18.86
CA ALA A 65 -34.31 -27.23 19.04
C ALA A 65 -33.50 -27.27 17.73
N VAL A 66 -32.93 -26.14 17.32
CA VAL A 66 -32.08 -25.99 16.14
C VAL A 66 -30.72 -25.45 16.56
N PHE A 67 -29.65 -26.20 16.30
CA PHE A 67 -28.29 -25.94 16.74
C PHE A 67 -27.47 -25.27 15.64
N PHE A 68 -27.22 -23.97 15.73
CA PHE A 68 -26.53 -23.19 14.69
C PHE A 68 -25.36 -22.36 15.23
N LEU A 69 -24.46 -21.99 14.34
CA LEU A 69 -23.31 -21.14 14.60
C LEU A 69 -23.60 -19.73 14.06
N ILE A 70 -23.16 -18.74 14.81
CA ILE A 70 -23.19 -17.34 14.38
C ILE A 70 -21.83 -16.70 14.64
N ASP A 71 -21.36 -15.95 13.65
CA ASP A 71 -20.09 -15.25 13.70
C ASP A 71 -20.35 -13.77 13.98
N PHE A 72 -19.56 -13.21 14.90
CA PHE A 72 -19.58 -11.80 15.27
C PHE A 72 -18.33 -11.10 14.74
N ASP A 73 -18.51 -9.87 14.25
CA ASP A 73 -17.43 -9.02 13.75
C ASP A 73 -16.66 -8.31 14.89
N GLU A 74 -15.65 -7.51 14.52
CA GLU A 74 -14.80 -6.73 15.45
C GLU A 74 -15.61 -5.75 16.32
N LYS A 75 -16.83 -5.39 15.90
CA LYS A 75 -17.71 -4.45 16.60
C LYS A 75 -18.80 -5.16 17.43
N GLY A 76 -18.83 -6.49 17.41
CA GLY A 76 -19.86 -7.31 18.06
C GLY A 76 -21.20 -7.29 17.34
N SER A 77 -21.23 -6.94 16.05
CA SER A 77 -22.37 -7.11 15.16
C SER A 77 -22.32 -8.49 14.50
N THR A 78 -23.48 -9.05 14.19
CA THR A 78 -23.56 -10.35 13.50
C THR A 78 -23.28 -10.22 12.01
N ASP A 79 -22.76 -11.27 11.38
CA ASP A 79 -22.55 -11.29 9.94
C ASP A 79 -23.85 -11.00 9.14
N SER A 80 -23.80 -9.95 8.32
CA SER A 80 -24.89 -9.53 7.43
C SER A 80 -25.28 -10.56 6.37
N GLY A 81 -24.40 -11.54 6.09
CA GLY A 81 -24.67 -12.66 5.19
C GLY A 81 -25.44 -13.82 5.82
N TRP A 82 -25.71 -13.79 7.13
CA TRP A 82 -26.37 -14.87 7.83
C TRP A 82 -27.87 -14.95 7.48
N ASN A 83 -28.30 -16.05 6.87
CA ASN A 83 -29.70 -16.25 6.47
C ASN A 83 -30.11 -17.73 6.61
N ILE A 84 -30.32 -18.17 7.85
CA ILE A 84 -30.79 -19.53 8.15
C ILE A 84 -32.27 -19.48 8.55
N PRO A 85 -33.18 -20.21 7.88
CA PRO A 85 -34.60 -20.20 8.19
C PRO A 85 -34.91 -21.07 9.42
N LEU A 86 -34.63 -20.55 10.62
CA LEU A 86 -34.74 -21.28 11.90
C LEU A 86 -36.13 -21.89 12.15
N ARG A 87 -37.21 -21.13 11.91
CA ARG A 87 -38.59 -21.61 12.06
C ARG A 87 -38.90 -22.81 11.15
N HIS A 88 -38.47 -22.74 9.90
CA HIS A 88 -38.70 -23.81 8.91
C HIS A 88 -37.91 -25.08 9.23
N LEU A 89 -36.67 -24.91 9.69
CA LEU A 89 -35.84 -26.02 10.18
C LEU A 89 -36.43 -26.67 11.42
N ALA A 90 -36.98 -25.90 12.37
CA ALA A 90 -37.64 -26.44 13.56
C ALA A 90 -38.93 -27.22 13.22
N ASP A 91 -39.66 -26.81 12.20
CA ASP A 91 -40.87 -27.50 11.75
C ASP A 91 -40.61 -28.81 11.00
N ARG A 92 -39.55 -28.85 10.18
CA ARG A 92 -39.17 -30.01 9.36
C ARG A 92 -38.07 -30.87 9.98
N ALA A 93 -37.59 -30.52 11.16
CA ALA A 93 -36.58 -31.24 11.91
C ALA A 93 -36.97 -32.70 12.21
N GLY A 94 -35.95 -33.56 12.26
CA GLY A 94 -36.13 -34.98 12.59
C GLY A 94 -36.46 -35.19 14.07
N ARG A 95 -36.71 -36.44 14.46
CA ARG A 95 -36.96 -36.79 15.87
C ARG A 95 -35.64 -36.81 16.64
N GLY A 96 -35.62 -36.13 17.78
CA GLY A 96 -34.55 -36.11 18.76
C GLY A 96 -34.94 -36.79 20.08
N PRO A 97 -34.06 -36.75 21.10
CA PRO A 97 -34.30 -37.35 22.41
C PRO A 97 -35.43 -36.63 23.17
N ASP A 98 -36.06 -37.33 24.11
CA ASP A 98 -37.14 -36.79 24.93
C ASP A 98 -36.58 -35.93 26.08
N LEU A 99 -37.08 -34.70 26.21
CA LEU A 99 -36.72 -33.75 27.28
C LEU A 99 -37.83 -33.53 28.33
N GLY A 100 -38.87 -34.38 28.33
CA GLY A 100 -39.93 -34.41 29.34
C GLY A 100 -41.35 -34.28 28.79
N ALA A 101 -41.52 -34.05 27.48
CA ALA A 101 -42.81 -33.85 26.81
C ALA A 101 -43.03 -34.79 25.62
N GLY A 102 -42.16 -35.78 25.43
CA GLY A 102 -42.04 -36.58 24.22
C GLY A 102 -40.82 -36.18 23.39
N PRO A 103 -40.51 -36.95 22.32
CA PRO A 103 -39.33 -36.71 21.49
C PRO A 103 -39.38 -35.31 20.86
N ILE A 104 -38.36 -34.50 21.13
CA ILE A 104 -38.27 -33.14 20.57
C ILE A 104 -37.98 -33.21 19.07
N ARG A 105 -38.31 -32.16 18.33
CA ARG A 105 -37.79 -31.98 16.98
C ARG A 105 -36.37 -31.41 17.05
N LEU A 106 -35.40 -32.11 16.47
CA LEU A 106 -33.99 -31.73 16.53
C LEU A 106 -33.44 -31.48 15.11
N ALA A 107 -32.87 -30.30 14.91
CA ALA A 107 -32.00 -30.02 13.77
C ALA A 107 -30.59 -29.69 14.27
N CYS A 108 -29.63 -30.51 13.87
CA CYS A 108 -28.20 -30.35 14.12
C CYS A 108 -27.42 -30.66 12.85
N ARG A 109 -26.09 -30.54 12.87
CA ARG A 109 -25.25 -30.78 11.69
C ARG A 109 -25.46 -32.19 11.12
N SER A 110 -25.53 -33.21 11.98
CA SER A 110 -25.77 -34.60 11.57
C SER A 110 -27.23 -34.88 11.18
N GLN A 111 -28.18 -34.03 11.57
CA GLN A 111 -29.62 -34.21 11.35
C GLN A 111 -30.24 -32.93 10.78
N CYS A 112 -29.81 -32.53 9.58
CA CYS A 112 -30.35 -31.35 8.90
C CYS A 112 -31.30 -31.75 7.75
N PRO A 113 -32.54 -31.24 7.70
CA PRO A 113 -33.47 -31.46 6.59
C PRO A 113 -33.01 -30.91 5.24
N VAL A 114 -32.10 -29.92 5.23
CA VAL A 114 -31.62 -29.22 4.03
C VAL A 114 -30.09 -29.20 4.03
N SER A 115 -29.46 -29.91 3.09
CA SER A 115 -28.03 -30.18 3.10
C SER A 115 -27.14 -28.93 3.04
N TRP A 116 -27.55 -27.86 2.36
CA TRP A 116 -26.72 -26.64 2.23
C TRP A 116 -26.57 -25.87 3.55
N HIS A 117 -27.48 -26.06 4.53
CA HIS A 117 -27.38 -25.38 5.83
C HIS A 117 -26.49 -26.14 6.83
N GLN A 118 -26.02 -27.35 6.50
CA GLN A 118 -25.23 -28.20 7.40
C GLN A 118 -23.92 -27.56 7.88
N MET A 119 -23.29 -26.72 7.06
CA MET A 119 -22.01 -26.07 7.40
C MET A 119 -22.13 -25.06 8.55
N HIS A 120 -23.33 -24.49 8.74
CA HIS A 120 -23.59 -23.50 9.78
C HIS A 120 -24.27 -24.11 11.02
N LEU A 121 -24.44 -25.42 11.07
CA LEU A 121 -25.01 -26.14 12.20
C LEU A 121 -23.90 -26.83 13.02
N TRP A 122 -24.17 -27.07 14.30
CA TRP A 122 -23.28 -27.83 15.17
C TRP A 122 -24.02 -29.00 15.83
N ASP A 123 -23.27 -30.00 16.30
CA ASP A 123 -23.84 -31.19 16.95
C ASP A 123 -23.72 -31.09 18.47
N PRO A 124 -24.83 -31.28 19.23
CA PRO A 124 -24.80 -31.25 20.69
C PRO A 124 -24.05 -32.44 21.27
N SER A 125 -23.31 -32.21 22.37
CA SER A 125 -22.70 -33.29 23.13
C SER A 125 -23.75 -34.01 23.99
N LEU A 126 -23.80 -35.34 23.86
CA LEU A 126 -24.66 -36.24 24.64
C LEU A 126 -23.89 -36.99 25.75
N VAL A 127 -22.64 -36.59 26.04
CA VAL A 127 -21.78 -37.28 27.00
C VAL A 127 -22.34 -37.15 28.44
N PRO A 128 -22.40 -38.23 29.23
CA PRO A 128 -22.82 -38.17 30.63
C PRO A 128 -21.95 -37.18 31.43
N GLY A 129 -22.56 -36.13 31.98
CA GLY A 129 -21.89 -35.06 32.73
C GLY A 129 -21.74 -33.73 31.98
N LYS A 130 -21.82 -33.71 30.64
CA LYS A 130 -21.83 -32.50 29.81
C LYS A 130 -22.81 -32.68 28.64
N ASN A 131 -24.10 -32.79 29.01
CA ASN A 131 -25.19 -32.95 28.06
C ASN A 131 -25.84 -31.59 27.78
N ASP A 132 -25.62 -31.07 26.57
CA ASP A 132 -26.08 -29.73 26.17
C ASP A 132 -27.62 -29.64 26.13
N LEU A 133 -28.31 -30.75 25.86
CA LEU A 133 -29.78 -30.82 25.85
C LEU A 133 -30.38 -30.81 27.25
N VAL A 134 -29.67 -31.38 28.23
CA VAL A 134 -30.06 -31.32 29.65
C VAL A 134 -29.87 -29.91 30.18
N LEU A 135 -28.75 -29.25 29.83
CA LEU A 135 -28.51 -27.85 30.16
C LEU A 135 -29.57 -26.93 29.56
N LEU A 136 -30.00 -27.19 28.32
CA LEU A 136 -31.07 -26.47 27.64
C LEU A 136 -32.41 -26.63 28.38
N ARG A 137 -32.78 -27.86 28.74
CA ARG A 137 -33.99 -28.15 29.53
C ARG A 137 -33.98 -27.43 30.88
N ASP A 138 -32.85 -27.51 31.59
CA ASP A 138 -32.71 -26.92 32.91
C ASP A 138 -32.66 -25.38 32.85
N ALA A 139 -32.17 -24.79 31.75
CA ALA A 139 -32.26 -23.36 31.46
C ALA A 139 -33.71 -22.91 31.26
N VAL A 140 -34.47 -23.60 30.39
CA VAL A 140 -35.90 -23.30 30.16
C VAL A 140 -36.72 -23.44 31.44
N ARG A 141 -36.42 -24.45 32.27
CA ARG A 141 -37.10 -24.66 33.55
C ARG A 141 -36.81 -23.57 34.59
N ARG A 142 -35.62 -22.96 34.56
CA ARG A 142 -35.28 -21.81 35.42
C ARG A 142 -36.02 -20.53 35.02
N ASN A 143 -36.49 -20.46 33.77
CA ASN A 143 -37.36 -19.42 33.26
C ASN A 143 -36.83 -17.97 33.44
N HIS A 144 -35.57 -17.72 33.10
CA HIS A 144 -35.01 -16.35 33.15
C HIS A 144 -35.70 -15.39 32.17
N LEU A 145 -36.33 -15.94 31.11
CA LEU A 145 -37.10 -15.20 30.12
C LEU A 145 -38.51 -14.79 30.61
N GLY A 146 -38.91 -15.16 31.83
CA GLY A 146 -40.17 -14.72 32.43
C GLY A 146 -41.43 -15.22 31.70
N LEU A 147 -41.38 -16.41 31.10
CA LEU A 147 -42.49 -16.99 30.35
C LEU A 147 -43.68 -17.29 31.26
N LEU A 148 -44.89 -16.98 30.79
CA LEU A 148 -46.14 -17.24 31.50
C LEU A 148 -46.49 -18.73 31.40
N VAL A 149 -46.69 -19.38 32.56
CA VAL A 149 -47.02 -20.81 32.66
C VAL A 149 -48.54 -20.97 32.83
N GLU A 150 -49.18 -21.79 32.00
CA GLU A 150 -50.59 -22.18 32.17
C GLU A 150 -50.70 -23.46 33.00
N ASP A 151 -51.46 -23.44 34.11
CA ASP A 151 -51.80 -24.62 34.93
C ASP A 151 -53.02 -25.39 34.36
N GLU A 152 -53.05 -26.72 34.52
CA GLU A 152 -53.95 -27.66 33.83
C GLU A 152 -55.47 -27.54 34.16
N PRO A 153 -56.37 -27.94 33.23
CA PRO A 153 -57.68 -28.51 33.56
C PRO A 153 -57.63 -30.04 33.73
N GLN A 154 -58.25 -30.54 34.80
CA GLN A 154 -58.31 -31.94 35.26
C GLN A 154 -59.05 -32.90 34.29
N SER A 155 -58.59 -34.16 34.21
CA SER A 155 -59.18 -35.25 33.41
C SER A 155 -60.52 -35.77 33.96
N VAL A 156 -61.48 -36.06 33.07
CA VAL A 156 -62.82 -36.58 33.37
C VAL A 156 -62.84 -38.10 33.62
N THR A 157 -63.57 -38.56 34.65
CA THR A 157 -63.70 -39.96 35.09
C THR A 157 -64.78 -40.75 34.34
N ALA A 158 -64.60 -42.07 34.27
CA ALA A 158 -65.39 -43.06 33.53
C ALA A 158 -66.63 -43.55 34.31
N ASP A 159 -67.76 -42.84 34.21
CA ASP A 159 -68.98 -43.17 34.99
C ASP A 159 -70.30 -43.11 34.18
N ARG A 160 -70.27 -43.45 32.89
CA ARG A 160 -71.46 -43.38 32.01
C ARG A 160 -71.65 -44.58 31.07
N LEU A 161 -71.80 -45.78 31.65
CA LEU A 161 -72.34 -46.95 30.95
C LEU A 161 -73.41 -47.62 31.83
N GLN A 162 -74.68 -47.55 31.42
CA GLN A 162 -75.81 -48.24 32.06
C GLN A 162 -76.26 -49.44 31.21
N MET A 163 -76.15 -50.65 31.76
CA MET A 163 -76.82 -51.89 31.30
C MET A 163 -78.14 -52.03 32.05
N VAL A 164 -79.23 -52.42 31.37
CA VAL A 164 -80.55 -52.72 31.96
C VAL A 164 -80.80 -54.23 31.93
N SER A 165 -81.36 -54.76 33.02
CA SER A 165 -81.59 -56.18 33.34
C SER A 165 -82.87 -56.79 32.74
N GLU A 166 -82.76 -58.06 32.32
CA GLU A 166 -83.85 -58.96 31.91
C GLU A 166 -84.62 -59.48 33.14
N ASP A 167 -85.94 -59.24 33.22
CA ASP A 167 -86.84 -60.03 34.09
C ASP A 167 -88.31 -59.77 33.71
N LYS A 168 -88.98 -60.82 33.18
CA LYS A 168 -90.43 -61.14 33.31
C LYS A 168 -90.95 -61.98 32.15
N TRP A 169 -90.52 -63.23 32.01
CA TRP A 169 -91.15 -64.18 31.10
C TRP A 169 -91.30 -65.55 31.76
N TYR A 170 -92.43 -65.79 32.42
CA TYR A 170 -92.99 -67.14 32.58
C TYR A 170 -94.52 -67.08 32.54
N ALA A 171 -95.10 -67.68 31.51
CA ALA A 171 -96.52 -67.99 31.41
C ALA A 171 -96.74 -69.48 31.73
N ALA A 172 -97.83 -69.78 32.42
CA ALA A 172 -98.19 -71.09 32.94
C ALA A 172 -98.48 -72.14 31.85
N ALA A 173 -98.12 -73.39 32.14
CA ALA A 173 -98.25 -74.55 31.25
C ALA A 173 -99.71 -75.01 31.06
N PRO A 174 -100.16 -75.27 29.82
CA PRO A 174 -101.32 -76.10 29.53
C PRO A 174 -100.94 -77.53 29.10
N SER A 175 -101.95 -78.41 29.18
CA SER A 175 -101.95 -79.87 28.95
C SER A 175 -101.09 -80.41 27.78
N LYS A 176 -100.37 -81.52 28.05
CA LYS A 176 -99.35 -82.16 27.19
C LYS A 176 -99.85 -82.65 25.83
N GLU A 177 -101.12 -83.05 25.68
CA GLU A 177 -101.60 -83.65 24.41
C GLU A 177 -102.09 -82.61 23.37
N ALA A 178 -102.47 -81.40 23.83
CA ALA A 178 -102.73 -80.28 22.94
C ALA A 178 -101.44 -79.52 22.58
N ALA A 179 -100.45 -79.52 23.48
CA ALA A 179 -99.13 -78.95 23.27
C ALA A 179 -98.36 -79.69 22.17
N ASP A 180 -98.41 -81.02 22.09
CA ASP A 180 -97.65 -81.79 21.10
C ASP A 180 -98.17 -81.59 19.66
N LYS A 181 -99.49 -81.54 19.44
CA LYS A 181 -100.07 -81.26 18.11
C LYS A 181 -99.89 -79.80 17.67
N VAL A 182 -99.84 -78.87 18.62
CA VAL A 182 -99.54 -77.46 18.37
C VAL A 182 -98.05 -77.26 18.12
N ALA A 183 -97.18 -77.98 18.84
CA ALA A 183 -95.73 -78.01 18.64
C ALA A 183 -95.35 -78.61 17.29
N GLU A 184 -95.99 -79.70 16.85
CA GLU A 184 -95.70 -80.31 15.55
C GLU A 184 -96.11 -79.42 14.36
N LYS A 185 -97.24 -78.70 14.49
CA LYS A 185 -97.66 -77.68 13.50
C LYS A 185 -96.73 -76.46 13.52
N LEU A 186 -96.36 -75.97 14.70
CA LEU A 186 -95.37 -74.91 14.86
C LEU A 186 -94.03 -75.32 14.25
N ASP A 187 -93.56 -76.54 14.47
CA ASP A 187 -92.31 -77.06 13.92
C ASP A 187 -92.34 -77.14 12.39
N GLN A 188 -93.47 -77.54 11.80
CA GLN A 188 -93.64 -77.51 10.35
C GLN A 188 -93.61 -76.08 9.81
N GLU A 189 -94.26 -75.13 10.48
CA GLU A 189 -94.19 -73.70 10.15
C GLU A 189 -92.79 -73.12 10.35
N HIS A 190 -92.07 -73.51 11.40
CA HIS A 190 -90.69 -73.11 11.67
C HIS A 190 -89.75 -73.67 10.61
N ARG A 191 -89.95 -74.92 10.17
CA ARG A 191 -89.20 -75.52 9.05
C ARG A 191 -89.48 -74.80 7.73
N ALA A 192 -90.73 -74.42 7.47
CA ALA A 192 -91.07 -73.64 6.27
C ALA A 192 -90.46 -72.23 6.31
N LYS A 193 -90.54 -71.54 7.46
CA LYS A 193 -89.93 -70.22 7.68
C LYS A 193 -88.40 -70.26 7.57
N THR A 194 -87.77 -71.27 8.15
CA THR A 194 -86.30 -71.46 8.05
C THR A 194 -85.88 -71.81 6.63
N ALA A 195 -86.60 -72.66 5.91
CA ALA A 195 -86.34 -72.94 4.50
C ALA A 195 -86.48 -71.67 3.63
N GLN A 196 -87.48 -70.83 3.90
CA GLN A 196 -87.67 -69.55 3.22
C GLN A 196 -86.54 -68.56 3.53
N LEU A 197 -86.10 -68.47 4.78
CA LEU A 197 -84.95 -67.65 5.20
C LEU A 197 -83.65 -68.14 4.56
N ILE A 198 -83.41 -69.45 4.52
CA ILE A 198 -82.23 -70.04 3.85
C ILE A 198 -82.28 -69.71 2.35
N LYS A 199 -83.45 -69.79 1.71
CA LYS A 199 -83.60 -69.40 0.29
C LYS A 199 -83.30 -67.91 0.08
N GLN A 200 -83.79 -67.03 0.95
CA GLN A 200 -83.48 -65.60 0.91
C GLN A 200 -82.00 -65.32 1.15
N GLN A 201 -81.36 -65.99 2.11
CA GLN A 201 -79.94 -65.86 2.40
C GLN A 201 -79.08 -66.36 1.24
N ARG A 202 -79.44 -67.48 0.60
CA ARG A 202 -78.73 -67.97 -0.60
C ARG A 202 -78.82 -66.98 -1.76
N LEU A 203 -80.00 -66.40 -2.00
CA LEU A 203 -80.17 -65.36 -3.02
C LEU A 203 -79.35 -64.10 -2.69
N ARG A 204 -79.32 -63.70 -1.41
CA ARG A 204 -78.51 -62.56 -0.96
C ARG A 204 -77.02 -62.83 -1.11
N ILE A 205 -76.54 -64.02 -0.74
CA ILE A 205 -75.14 -64.43 -0.93
C ILE A 205 -74.81 -64.41 -2.43
N ALA A 206 -75.64 -65.00 -3.28
CA ALA A 206 -75.43 -65.00 -4.73
C ALA A 206 -75.39 -63.57 -5.32
N SER A 207 -76.27 -62.68 -4.86
CA SER A 207 -76.27 -61.28 -5.28
C SER A 207 -75.02 -60.53 -4.80
N LEU A 208 -74.56 -60.78 -3.56
CA LEU A 208 -73.35 -60.16 -3.01
C LEU A 208 -72.09 -60.69 -3.71
N THR A 209 -72.03 -62.00 -4.00
CA THR A 209 -70.90 -62.58 -4.75
C THR A 209 -70.84 -62.02 -6.16
N GLN A 210 -71.99 -61.84 -6.84
CA GLN A 210 -72.03 -61.20 -8.14
C GLN A 210 -71.56 -59.73 -8.07
N GLN A 211 -72.01 -58.97 -7.07
CA GLN A 211 -71.55 -57.58 -6.87
C GLN A 211 -70.04 -57.51 -6.63
N HIS A 212 -69.49 -58.40 -5.79
CA HIS A 212 -68.04 -58.46 -5.56
C HIS A 212 -67.26 -58.89 -6.79
N GLU A 213 -67.76 -59.83 -7.59
CA GLU A 213 -67.14 -60.22 -8.87
C GLU A 213 -67.13 -59.06 -9.87
N GLU A 214 -68.23 -58.29 -9.94
CA GLU A 214 -68.32 -57.08 -10.77
C GLU A 214 -67.38 -55.97 -10.28
N GLU A 215 -67.26 -55.75 -8.96
CA GLU A 215 -66.32 -54.80 -8.37
C GLU A 215 -64.86 -55.21 -8.65
N LEU A 216 -64.52 -56.49 -8.47
CA LEU A 216 -63.19 -57.02 -8.77
C LEU A 216 -62.86 -56.89 -10.26
N ALA A 217 -63.82 -57.13 -11.15
CA ALA A 217 -63.65 -56.93 -12.59
C ALA A 217 -63.37 -55.44 -12.91
N LYS A 218 -64.12 -54.51 -12.30
CA LYS A 218 -63.88 -53.06 -12.44
C LYS A 218 -62.51 -52.65 -11.94
N PHE A 219 -62.09 -53.13 -10.76
CA PHE A 219 -60.77 -52.84 -10.22
C PHE A 219 -59.64 -53.39 -11.08
N ARG A 220 -59.81 -54.59 -11.65
CA ARG A 220 -58.83 -55.18 -12.59
C ARG A 220 -58.70 -54.34 -13.86
N LEU A 221 -59.82 -53.94 -14.47
CA LEU A 221 -59.83 -53.09 -15.66
C LEU A 221 -59.17 -51.73 -15.38
N ALA A 222 -59.52 -51.08 -14.27
CA ALA A 222 -58.88 -49.83 -13.88
C ALA A 222 -57.37 -49.99 -13.60
N GLY A 223 -56.97 -51.13 -13.01
CA GLY A 223 -55.56 -51.48 -12.82
C GLY A 223 -54.81 -51.68 -14.15
N GLU A 224 -55.42 -52.36 -15.12
CA GLU A 224 -54.86 -52.56 -16.45
C GLU A 224 -54.77 -51.26 -17.25
N GLU A 225 -55.77 -50.38 -17.17
CA GLU A 225 -55.76 -49.06 -17.79
C GLU A 225 -54.66 -48.17 -17.20
N ASN A 226 -54.52 -48.16 -15.88
CA ASN A 226 -53.45 -47.43 -15.20
C ASN A 226 -52.06 -48.02 -15.52
N ALA A 227 -51.93 -49.34 -15.62
CA ALA A 227 -50.68 -49.97 -16.02
C ALA A 227 -50.30 -49.59 -17.46
N LYS A 228 -51.27 -49.56 -18.39
CA LYS A 228 -51.05 -49.12 -19.77
C LYS A 228 -50.68 -47.65 -19.86
N SER A 229 -51.35 -46.77 -19.11
CA SER A 229 -51.03 -45.33 -19.11
C SER A 229 -49.61 -45.07 -18.57
N LEU A 230 -49.24 -45.73 -17.46
CA LEU A 230 -47.89 -45.65 -16.91
C LEU A 230 -46.83 -46.22 -17.87
N GLN A 231 -47.14 -47.31 -18.58
CA GLN A 231 -46.22 -47.86 -19.60
C GLN A 231 -46.00 -46.88 -20.76
N ILE A 232 -47.04 -46.19 -21.21
CA ILE A 232 -46.93 -45.15 -22.24
C ILE A 232 -46.10 -43.97 -21.72
N GLU A 233 -46.34 -43.54 -20.48
CA GLU A 233 -45.58 -42.44 -19.86
C GLU A 233 -44.09 -42.79 -19.72
N ILE A 234 -43.77 -44.00 -19.25
CA ILE A 234 -42.39 -44.50 -19.17
C ILE A 234 -41.75 -44.52 -20.57
N HIS A 235 -42.48 -44.96 -21.60
CA HIS A 235 -41.96 -44.96 -22.97
C HIS A 235 -41.66 -43.54 -23.46
N ASN A 236 -42.58 -42.60 -23.24
CA ASN A 236 -42.42 -41.19 -23.61
C ASN A 236 -41.24 -40.55 -22.87
N LEU A 237 -41.10 -40.81 -21.57
CA LEU A 237 -39.98 -40.31 -20.76
C LEU A 237 -38.64 -40.89 -21.23
N HIS A 238 -38.58 -42.18 -21.58
CA HIS A 238 -37.37 -42.77 -22.15
C HIS A 238 -37.01 -42.17 -23.51
N GLN A 239 -38.00 -41.89 -24.37
CA GLN A 239 -37.76 -41.24 -25.65
C GLN A 239 -37.25 -39.80 -25.45
N ALA A 240 -37.86 -39.04 -24.53
CA ALA A 240 -37.43 -37.69 -24.20
C ALA A 240 -36.01 -37.68 -23.61
N LEU A 241 -35.68 -38.64 -22.73
CA LEU A 241 -34.34 -38.78 -22.16
C LEU A 241 -33.30 -39.02 -23.26
N ARG A 242 -33.56 -39.95 -24.20
CA ARG A 242 -32.66 -40.21 -25.33
C ARG A 242 -32.45 -38.98 -26.19
N GLN A 243 -33.52 -38.24 -26.51
CA GLN A 243 -33.42 -36.99 -27.27
C GLN A 243 -32.55 -35.95 -26.54
N GLN A 244 -32.70 -35.83 -25.22
CA GLN A 244 -31.88 -34.92 -24.42
C GLN A 244 -30.42 -35.38 -24.34
N GLU A 245 -30.16 -36.68 -24.26
CA GLU A 245 -28.80 -37.22 -24.29
C GLU A 245 -28.11 -36.97 -25.63
N GLU A 246 -28.82 -37.17 -26.75
CA GLU A 246 -28.34 -36.87 -28.10
C GLU A 246 -28.06 -35.37 -28.28
N LEU A 247 -28.95 -34.49 -27.82
CA LEU A 247 -28.74 -33.04 -27.87
C LEU A 247 -27.56 -32.60 -26.99
N ASN A 248 -27.41 -33.19 -25.79
CA ASN A 248 -26.27 -32.89 -24.94
C ASN A 248 -24.96 -33.38 -25.56
N ALA A 249 -24.97 -34.53 -26.24
CA ALA A 249 -23.81 -35.03 -26.95
C ALA A 249 -23.44 -34.10 -28.11
N SER A 250 -24.40 -33.66 -28.94
CA SER A 250 -24.15 -32.75 -30.05
C SER A 250 -23.65 -31.38 -29.58
N LEU A 251 -24.25 -30.81 -28.52
CA LEU A 251 -23.80 -29.54 -27.96
C LEU A 251 -22.39 -29.63 -27.36
N LYS A 252 -22.03 -30.77 -26.75
CA LYS A 252 -20.66 -31.00 -26.26
C LYS A 252 -19.66 -31.11 -27.41
N GLU A 253 -20.02 -31.78 -28.49
CA GLU A 253 -19.18 -31.84 -29.70
C GLU A 253 -18.99 -30.45 -30.32
N GLU A 254 -20.06 -29.66 -30.44
CA GLU A 254 -19.98 -28.28 -30.92
C GLU A 254 -19.10 -27.40 -30.03
N LEU A 255 -19.25 -27.49 -28.70
CA LEU A 255 -18.42 -26.75 -27.76
C LEU A 255 -16.94 -27.15 -27.84
N ASN A 256 -16.65 -28.45 -27.99
CA ASN A 256 -15.28 -28.92 -28.17
C ASN A 256 -14.69 -28.43 -29.49
N ALA A 257 -15.44 -28.49 -30.60
CA ALA A 257 -15.00 -27.96 -31.88
C ALA A 257 -14.75 -26.43 -31.80
N GLN A 258 -15.61 -25.68 -31.11
CA GLN A 258 -15.36 -24.26 -30.85
C GLN A 258 -14.12 -24.05 -29.99
N ALA A 259 -13.93 -24.83 -28.92
CA ALA A 259 -12.73 -24.74 -28.08
C ALA A 259 -11.44 -25.01 -28.86
N ASP A 260 -11.44 -26.02 -29.73
CA ASP A 260 -10.29 -26.37 -30.58
C ASP A 260 -9.99 -25.26 -31.59
N THR A 261 -11.01 -24.68 -32.23
CA THR A 261 -10.82 -23.54 -33.14
C THR A 261 -10.31 -22.30 -32.40
N PHE A 262 -10.78 -22.03 -31.18
CA PHE A 262 -10.24 -20.96 -30.34
C PHE A 262 -8.79 -21.23 -29.91
N GLN A 263 -8.42 -22.47 -29.62
CA GLN A 263 -7.04 -22.84 -29.31
C GLN A 263 -6.13 -22.64 -30.53
N GLN A 264 -6.53 -23.13 -31.70
CA GLN A 264 -5.78 -22.95 -32.96
C GLN A 264 -5.59 -21.47 -33.30
N THR A 265 -6.66 -20.67 -33.26
CA THR A 265 -6.57 -19.23 -33.53
C THR A 265 -5.69 -18.50 -32.52
N ARG A 266 -5.75 -18.88 -31.23
CA ARG A 266 -4.85 -18.33 -30.21
C ARG A 266 -3.40 -18.70 -30.49
N GLU A 267 -3.12 -19.96 -30.85
CA GLU A 267 -1.78 -20.42 -31.20
C GLU A 267 -1.24 -19.67 -32.43
N GLU A 268 -2.02 -19.56 -33.51
CA GLU A 268 -1.66 -18.78 -34.69
C GLU A 268 -1.37 -17.32 -34.36
N MET A 269 -2.21 -16.68 -33.53
CA MET A 269 -2.00 -15.30 -33.10
C MET A 269 -0.72 -15.17 -32.26
N THR A 270 -0.44 -16.11 -31.36
CA THR A 270 0.81 -16.10 -30.60
C THR A 270 2.04 -16.29 -31.48
N GLN A 271 1.97 -17.14 -32.51
CA GLN A 271 3.05 -17.33 -33.48
C GLN A 271 3.29 -16.04 -34.28
N ARG A 272 2.23 -15.40 -34.79
CA ARG A 272 2.33 -14.11 -35.49
C ARG A 272 2.93 -13.01 -34.62
N LEU A 273 2.55 -12.95 -33.34
CA LEU A 273 3.13 -11.99 -32.39
C LEU A 273 4.62 -12.26 -32.16
N GLN A 274 5.02 -13.51 -31.97
CA GLN A 274 6.44 -13.88 -31.81
C GLN A 274 7.26 -13.57 -33.06
N GLU A 275 6.70 -13.78 -34.26
CA GLU A 275 7.35 -13.42 -35.52
C GLU A 275 7.53 -11.90 -35.64
N LEU A 276 6.51 -11.11 -35.32
CA LEU A 276 6.60 -9.65 -35.30
C LEU A 276 7.59 -9.15 -34.26
N GLU A 277 7.62 -9.73 -33.06
CA GLU A 277 8.61 -9.40 -32.03
C GLU A 277 10.03 -9.71 -32.47
N ARG A 278 10.26 -10.89 -33.07
CA ARG A 278 11.58 -11.27 -33.60
C ARG A 278 12.00 -10.36 -34.75
N HIS A 279 11.07 -10.01 -35.65
CA HIS A 279 11.33 -9.08 -36.73
C HIS A 279 11.70 -7.70 -36.19
N GLY A 280 10.91 -7.16 -35.25
CA GLY A 280 11.17 -5.88 -34.61
C GLY A 280 12.49 -5.84 -33.82
N GLN A 281 12.83 -6.93 -33.11
CA GLN A 281 14.13 -7.07 -32.43
C GLN A 281 15.29 -7.11 -33.43
N SER A 282 15.14 -7.81 -34.55
CA SER A 282 16.16 -7.89 -35.60
C SER A 282 16.36 -6.52 -36.28
N GLU A 283 15.28 -5.83 -36.65
CA GLU A 283 15.34 -4.49 -37.25
C GLU A 283 15.94 -3.47 -36.28
N SER A 284 15.47 -3.43 -35.04
CA SER A 284 16.02 -2.56 -34.00
C SER A 284 17.50 -2.85 -33.74
N GLY A 285 17.86 -4.14 -33.68
CA GLY A 285 19.25 -4.58 -33.53
C GLY A 285 20.14 -4.17 -34.71
N ALA A 286 19.64 -4.31 -35.94
CA ALA A 286 20.35 -3.88 -37.15
C ALA A 286 20.56 -2.36 -37.17
N LEU A 287 19.50 -1.59 -36.89
CA LEU A 287 19.55 -0.13 -36.84
C LEU A 287 20.51 0.36 -35.73
N ARG A 288 20.49 -0.28 -34.56
CA ARG A 288 21.42 0.04 -33.47
C ARG A 288 22.87 -0.20 -33.86
N ARG A 289 23.18 -1.34 -34.51
CA ARG A 289 24.53 -1.63 -35.00
C ARG A 289 24.97 -0.63 -36.07
N GLN A 290 24.07 -0.24 -36.97
CA GLN A 290 24.34 0.79 -37.97
C GLN A 290 24.70 2.12 -37.30
N PHE A 291 23.85 2.63 -36.40
CA PHE A 291 24.13 3.86 -35.65
C PHE A 291 25.44 3.79 -34.85
N GLU A 292 25.71 2.66 -34.20
CA GLU A 292 26.96 2.48 -33.45
C GLU A 292 28.18 2.50 -34.37
N SER A 293 28.11 1.84 -35.53
CA SER A 293 29.19 1.86 -36.53
C SER A 293 29.41 3.25 -37.12
N GLU A 294 28.34 4.00 -37.42
CA GLU A 294 28.43 5.38 -37.90
C GLU A 294 29.01 6.30 -36.85
N MET A 295 28.60 6.15 -35.59
CA MET A 295 29.13 6.94 -34.47
C MET A 295 30.62 6.65 -34.25
N GLN A 296 31.01 5.37 -34.27
CA GLN A 296 32.42 4.97 -34.18
C GLN A 296 33.24 5.55 -35.34
N ALA A 297 32.72 5.53 -36.57
CA ALA A 297 33.40 6.13 -37.72
C ALA A 297 33.56 7.65 -37.57
N LYS A 298 32.53 8.36 -37.07
CA LYS A 298 32.61 9.81 -36.78
C LYS A 298 33.63 10.11 -35.69
N ILE A 299 33.65 9.34 -34.60
CA ILE A 299 34.64 9.47 -33.53
C ILE A 299 36.05 9.23 -34.08
N ALA A 300 36.25 8.17 -34.87
CA ALA A 300 37.55 7.84 -35.45
C ALA A 300 38.06 8.94 -36.39
N ALA A 301 37.18 9.51 -37.22
CA ALA A 301 37.50 10.63 -38.10
C ALA A 301 37.90 11.88 -37.30
N ALA A 302 37.12 12.26 -36.28
CA ALA A 302 37.46 13.41 -35.42
C ALA A 302 38.78 13.20 -34.67
N VAL A 303 39.02 11.99 -34.16
CA VAL A 303 40.29 11.65 -33.49
C VAL A 303 41.47 11.74 -34.45
N ALA A 304 41.31 11.29 -35.71
CA ALA A 304 42.35 11.42 -36.73
C ALA A 304 42.66 12.89 -37.03
N GLU A 305 41.62 13.71 -37.22
CA GLU A 305 41.78 15.15 -37.46
C GLU A 305 42.52 15.84 -36.30
N TYR A 306 42.11 15.58 -35.05
CA TYR A 306 42.81 16.16 -33.89
C TYR A 306 44.25 15.66 -33.76
N LYS A 307 44.54 14.40 -34.10
CA LYS A 307 45.91 13.89 -34.11
C LYS A 307 46.77 14.61 -35.15
N GLU A 308 46.22 14.89 -36.34
CA GLU A 308 46.92 15.69 -37.36
C GLU A 308 47.17 17.12 -36.88
N GLN A 309 46.19 17.76 -36.25
CA GLN A 309 46.35 19.10 -35.66
C GLN A 309 47.45 19.11 -34.58
N VAL A 310 47.47 18.12 -33.68
CA VAL A 310 48.51 17.98 -32.66
C VAL A 310 49.89 17.79 -33.32
N ALA A 311 50.00 16.92 -34.33
CA ALA A 311 51.26 16.70 -35.03
C ALA A 311 51.79 18.00 -35.69
N ILE A 312 50.92 18.81 -36.29
CA ILE A 312 51.30 20.12 -36.85
C ILE A 312 51.80 21.05 -35.73
N ARG A 313 51.09 21.12 -34.60
CA ARG A 313 51.49 21.94 -33.45
C ARG A 313 52.82 21.49 -32.85
N ASP A 314 53.08 20.20 -32.78
CA ASP A 314 54.37 19.67 -32.29
C ASP A 314 55.53 20.09 -33.19
N VAL A 315 55.32 20.07 -34.52
CA VAL A 315 56.33 20.58 -35.48
C VAL A 315 56.52 22.09 -35.34
N GLU A 316 55.45 22.87 -35.19
CA GLU A 316 55.53 24.33 -34.95
C GLU A 316 56.29 24.64 -33.65
N LEU A 317 56.04 23.89 -32.57
CA LEU A 317 56.73 24.03 -31.29
C LEU A 317 58.22 23.67 -31.42
N ALA A 318 58.54 22.58 -32.12
CA ALA A 318 59.93 22.19 -32.38
C ALA A 318 60.68 23.27 -33.17
N TYR A 319 60.05 23.84 -34.20
CA TYR A 319 60.64 24.93 -34.98
C TYR A 319 60.86 26.20 -34.15
N ARG A 320 59.88 26.58 -33.30
CA ARG A 320 60.04 27.72 -32.37
C ARG A 320 61.16 27.49 -31.37
N ALA A 321 61.25 26.29 -30.80
CA ALA A 321 62.33 25.95 -29.86
C ALA A 321 63.72 26.06 -30.53
N GLU A 322 63.83 25.67 -31.81
CA GLU A 322 65.07 25.85 -32.57
C GLU A 322 65.39 27.34 -32.80
N GLN A 323 64.39 28.15 -33.18
CA GLN A 323 64.55 29.61 -33.32
C GLN A 323 64.97 30.27 -32.01
N ASP A 324 64.31 29.94 -30.89
CA ASP A 324 64.64 30.47 -29.57
C ASP A 324 66.08 30.09 -29.20
N ALA A 325 66.51 28.85 -29.47
CA ALA A 325 67.88 28.41 -29.24
C ALA A 325 68.90 29.16 -30.11
N GLN A 326 68.56 29.47 -31.37
CA GLN A 326 69.39 30.29 -32.26
C GLN A 326 69.51 31.73 -31.73
N GLN A 327 68.39 32.35 -31.38
CA GLN A 327 68.35 33.71 -30.82
C GLN A 327 69.11 33.83 -29.49
N LEU A 328 69.01 32.83 -28.61
CA LEU A 328 69.77 32.79 -27.36
C LEU A 328 71.28 32.74 -27.62
N LYS A 329 71.73 31.94 -28.58
CA LYS A 329 73.15 31.90 -29.00
C LYS A 329 73.63 33.24 -29.55
N GLU A 330 72.80 33.92 -30.34
CA GLU A 330 73.11 35.26 -30.86
C GLU A 330 73.17 36.30 -29.74
N LEU A 331 72.22 36.28 -28.80
CA LEU A 331 72.23 37.14 -27.62
C LEU A 331 73.48 36.93 -26.78
N GLU A 332 73.91 35.68 -26.57
CA GLU A 332 75.16 35.39 -25.87
C GLU A 332 76.38 35.94 -26.61
N LYS A 333 76.43 35.78 -27.95
CA LYS A 333 77.51 36.32 -28.78
C LYS A 333 77.56 37.85 -28.69
N LEU A 334 76.42 38.53 -28.89
CA LEU A 334 76.32 39.98 -28.80
C LEU A 334 76.67 40.52 -27.41
N LYS A 335 76.28 39.81 -26.34
CA LYS A 335 76.69 40.16 -24.97
C LYS A 335 78.21 40.10 -24.82
N ARG A 336 78.86 39.03 -25.31
CA ARG A 336 80.33 38.90 -25.28
C ARG A 336 81.02 40.01 -26.09
N GLU A 337 80.49 40.34 -27.27
CA GLU A 337 81.01 41.44 -28.09
C GLU A 337 80.90 42.79 -27.37
N ARG A 338 79.72 43.10 -26.82
CA ARG A 338 79.50 44.31 -26.01
C ARG A 338 80.49 44.37 -24.84
N ASP A 339 80.65 43.29 -24.09
CA ASP A 339 81.55 43.26 -22.92
C ASP A 339 83.01 43.50 -23.35
N THR A 340 83.40 42.95 -24.50
CA THR A 340 84.72 43.18 -25.10
C THR A 340 84.89 44.66 -25.48
N TYR A 341 83.92 45.28 -26.17
CA TYR A 341 83.99 46.69 -26.54
C TYR A 341 83.98 47.63 -25.34
N ALA A 342 83.16 47.34 -24.32
CA ALA A 342 83.11 48.11 -23.08
C ALA A 342 84.48 48.13 -22.38
N SER A 343 85.19 47.00 -22.35
CA SER A 343 86.53 46.90 -21.75
C SER A 343 87.65 47.63 -22.51
N GLN A 344 87.45 47.94 -23.80
CA GLN A 344 88.49 48.54 -24.65
C GLN A 344 88.38 50.06 -24.81
N GLY A 345 87.18 50.65 -24.64
CA GLY A 345 86.92 52.02 -25.09
C GLY A 345 87.15 53.13 -24.06
N GLY A 346 86.56 53.02 -22.86
CA GLY A 346 86.46 54.16 -21.94
C GLY A 346 87.68 54.36 -21.04
N GLU A 347 87.99 53.34 -20.24
CA GLU A 347 89.02 53.43 -19.19
C GLU A 347 90.44 53.49 -19.78
N GLN A 348 90.71 52.74 -20.85
CA GLN A 348 92.03 52.72 -21.48
C GLN A 348 92.45 54.07 -22.07
N ILE A 349 91.50 54.87 -22.56
CA ILE A 349 91.80 56.21 -23.10
C ILE A 349 92.15 57.17 -21.97
N LEU A 350 91.37 57.16 -20.88
CA LEU A 350 91.61 58.02 -19.72
C LEU A 350 92.94 57.67 -19.02
N GLU A 351 93.28 56.39 -18.91
CA GLU A 351 94.60 55.94 -18.42
C GLU A 351 95.76 56.40 -19.30
N ARG A 352 95.62 56.31 -20.63
CA ARG A 352 96.66 56.79 -21.57
C ARG A 352 96.90 58.29 -21.45
N LEU A 353 95.83 59.08 -21.33
CA LEU A 353 95.94 60.53 -21.14
C LEU A 353 96.61 60.89 -19.81
N SER A 354 96.27 60.20 -18.71
CA SER A 354 96.92 60.40 -17.42
C SER A 354 98.43 60.08 -17.46
N LYS A 355 98.85 59.01 -18.15
CA LYS A 355 100.27 58.66 -18.33
C LYS A 355 101.07 59.70 -19.13
N LEU A 356 100.41 60.44 -20.03
CA LEU A 356 101.02 61.56 -20.77
C LEU A 356 101.12 62.85 -19.93
N GLY A 357 100.76 62.81 -18.64
CA GLY A 357 100.79 63.95 -17.73
C GLY A 357 99.58 64.88 -17.86
N VAL A 358 98.52 64.46 -18.58
CA VAL A 358 97.27 65.22 -18.65
C VAL A 358 96.57 65.11 -17.30
N VAL A 359 96.23 66.27 -16.73
CA VAL A 359 95.56 66.36 -15.44
C VAL A 359 94.18 66.99 -15.64
N PHE A 360 93.15 66.39 -15.03
CA PHE A 360 91.78 66.91 -15.11
C PHE A 360 91.59 67.97 -14.04
N VAL A 361 91.34 69.21 -14.46
CA VAL A 361 91.12 70.34 -13.56
C VAL A 361 89.76 70.96 -13.84
N VAL A 362 88.95 71.11 -12.79
CA VAL A 362 87.64 71.76 -12.87
C VAL A 362 87.55 72.86 -11.82
N TYR A 363 86.93 73.98 -12.17
CA TYR A 363 86.65 75.05 -11.22
C TYR A 363 85.26 74.87 -10.60
N HIS A 364 85.20 74.88 -9.27
CA HIS A 364 83.96 74.91 -8.51
C HIS A 364 83.95 76.09 -7.54
N PRO A 365 82.90 76.92 -7.49
CA PRO A 365 82.79 78.00 -6.50
C PRO A 365 83.00 77.47 -5.08
N GLY A 366 83.81 78.16 -4.28
CA GLY A 366 84.09 77.74 -2.89
C GLY A 366 85.17 76.66 -2.75
N ALA A 367 85.36 75.81 -3.77
CA ALA A 367 86.43 74.81 -3.82
C ALA A 367 87.67 75.26 -4.63
N GLY A 368 87.49 76.24 -5.52
CA GLY A 368 88.53 76.72 -6.43
C GLY A 368 88.80 75.75 -7.59
N HIS A 369 90.03 75.77 -8.11
CA HIS A 369 90.48 74.79 -9.11
C HIS A 369 90.76 73.45 -8.42
N LEU A 370 89.91 72.47 -8.69
CA LEU A 370 90.02 71.11 -8.20
C LEU A 370 90.70 70.24 -9.25
N THR A 371 91.82 69.63 -8.86
CA THR A 371 92.42 68.54 -9.61
C THR A 371 91.69 67.23 -9.28
N ILE A 372 91.08 66.60 -10.28
CA ILE A 372 90.35 65.34 -10.13
C ILE A 372 91.30 64.20 -10.53
N PRO A 373 91.68 63.32 -9.59
CA PRO A 373 92.51 62.16 -9.92
C PRO A 373 91.72 61.17 -10.78
N LEU A 374 92.41 60.42 -11.64
CA LEU A 374 91.80 59.48 -12.59
C LEU A 374 90.77 58.52 -11.94
N GLN A 375 91.11 58.00 -10.76
CA GLN A 375 90.25 57.10 -9.98
C GLN A 375 88.94 57.73 -9.51
N ASP A 376 88.88 59.06 -9.37
CA ASP A 376 87.71 59.79 -8.89
C ASP A 376 86.85 60.35 -10.04
N ILE A 377 87.25 60.18 -11.32
CA ILE A 377 86.52 60.72 -12.47
C ILE A 377 85.12 60.13 -12.58
N ALA A 378 84.96 58.81 -12.44
CA ALA A 378 83.65 58.16 -12.49
C ALA A 378 82.72 58.72 -11.39
N ARG A 379 83.25 58.83 -10.17
CA ARG A 379 82.52 59.42 -9.02
C ARG A 379 82.16 60.89 -9.26
N TYR A 380 83.04 61.66 -9.87
CA TYR A 380 82.78 63.04 -10.24
C TYR A 380 81.70 63.15 -11.33
N GLN A 381 81.74 62.29 -12.34
CA GLN A 381 80.76 62.25 -13.43
C GLN A 381 79.35 61.95 -12.91
N ASP A 382 79.22 61.00 -11.98
CA ASP A 382 77.93 60.65 -11.38
C ASP A 382 77.34 61.79 -10.54
N ASN A 383 78.18 62.53 -9.81
CA ASN A 383 77.72 63.66 -8.98
C ASN A 383 78.79 64.77 -8.79
N PRO A 384 78.84 65.75 -9.70
CA PRO A 384 79.82 66.85 -9.62
C PRO A 384 79.64 67.74 -8.39
N LEU A 385 78.39 68.03 -8.00
CA LEU A 385 78.08 68.92 -6.88
C LEU A 385 78.41 68.27 -5.54
N GLY A 386 78.09 66.98 -5.36
CA GLY A 386 78.48 66.21 -4.19
C GLY A 386 80.00 66.09 -4.05
N TYR A 387 80.71 65.92 -5.17
CA TYR A 387 82.17 65.90 -5.16
C TYR A 387 82.76 67.27 -4.73
N ALA A 388 82.24 68.37 -5.27
CA ALA A 388 82.66 69.72 -4.88
C ALA A 388 82.31 70.04 -3.42
N ALA A 389 81.12 69.66 -2.95
CA ALA A 389 80.67 69.82 -1.58
C ALA A 389 81.61 69.09 -0.60
N ALA A 390 82.00 67.85 -0.91
CA ALA A 390 82.94 67.08 -0.12
C ALA A 390 84.32 67.74 -0.04
N LYS A 391 84.81 68.36 -1.13
CA LYS A 391 86.06 69.14 -1.11
C LYS A 391 85.93 70.46 -0.34
N CYS A 392 84.73 70.99 -0.21
CA CYS A 392 84.40 72.14 0.64
C CYS A 392 84.07 71.77 2.09
N PHE A 393 84.13 70.48 2.46
CA PHE A 393 83.78 69.94 3.78
C PHE A 393 82.36 70.29 4.25
N VAL A 394 81.40 70.34 3.32
CA VAL A 394 79.98 70.56 3.59
C VAL A 394 79.13 69.45 2.98
N SER A 395 77.89 69.28 3.45
CA SER A 395 76.95 68.38 2.80
C SER A 395 76.58 68.90 1.41
N GLU A 396 76.19 67.99 0.51
CA GLU A 396 75.73 68.38 -0.83
C GLU A 396 74.55 69.36 -0.77
N ASP A 397 73.60 69.12 0.13
CA ASP A 397 72.46 70.01 0.33
C ASP A 397 72.90 71.40 0.78
N GLN A 398 73.81 71.50 1.75
CA GLN A 398 74.34 72.78 2.20
C GLN A 398 75.09 73.50 1.07
N TYR A 399 75.90 72.79 0.29
CA TYR A 399 76.60 73.36 -0.86
C TYR A 399 75.64 73.85 -1.94
N ARG A 400 74.53 73.14 -2.22
CA ARG A 400 73.50 73.58 -3.16
C ARG A 400 72.81 74.87 -2.72
N HIS A 401 72.40 74.96 -1.46
CA HIS A 401 71.78 76.18 -0.90
C HIS A 401 72.79 77.34 -0.89
N TRP A 402 74.04 77.06 -0.50
CA TRP A 402 75.10 78.06 -0.54
C TRP A 402 75.39 78.52 -1.98
N LEU A 403 75.45 77.61 -2.95
CA LEU A 403 75.74 77.94 -4.34
C LEU A 403 74.64 78.82 -4.95
N ALA A 404 73.37 78.52 -4.63
CA ALA A 404 72.24 79.36 -5.00
C ALA A 404 72.38 80.78 -4.41
N HIS A 405 72.68 80.88 -3.11
CA HIS A 405 72.97 82.16 -2.44
C HIS A 405 74.19 82.89 -3.03
N TYR A 406 75.26 82.16 -3.33
CA TYR A 406 76.50 82.72 -3.87
C TYR A 406 76.29 83.34 -5.25
N GLN A 407 75.48 82.69 -6.10
CA GLN A 407 75.14 83.18 -7.44
C GLN A 407 74.11 84.32 -7.40
N LYS A 408 73.13 84.25 -6.50
CA LYS A 408 72.06 85.25 -6.36
C LYS A 408 71.73 85.46 -4.88
N PRO A 409 72.44 86.38 -4.18
CA PRO A 409 72.26 86.59 -2.76
C PRO A 409 70.98 87.40 -2.50
N ALA A 410 69.87 86.70 -2.38
CA ALA A 410 68.55 87.26 -2.08
C ALA A 410 67.84 86.42 -1.02
N CYS A 411 66.98 87.06 -0.24
CA CYS A 411 66.24 86.40 0.83
C CYS A 411 65.25 85.35 0.28
N GLU A 412 65.42 84.10 0.69
CA GLU A 412 64.60 82.95 0.27
C GLU A 412 63.32 82.76 1.09
N ALA A 413 63.16 83.48 2.20
CA ALA A 413 61.96 83.40 3.04
C ALA A 413 60.69 83.76 2.25
N LYS A 414 59.61 83.00 2.46
CA LYS A 414 58.30 83.26 1.87
C LYS A 414 57.55 84.33 2.68
N LEU A 415 56.99 85.29 1.98
CA LEU A 415 56.05 86.27 2.51
C LEU A 415 54.70 85.61 2.80
N ALA A 416 53.83 86.27 3.57
CA ALA A 416 52.51 85.74 3.94
C ALA A 416 51.57 85.47 2.74
N ASN A 417 51.85 86.10 1.58
CA ASN A 417 51.14 85.90 0.33
C ASN A 417 51.71 84.76 -0.53
N GLY A 418 52.76 84.06 -0.05
CA GLY A 418 53.40 82.95 -0.75
C GLY A 418 54.56 83.34 -1.67
N ASP A 419 54.76 84.62 -1.95
CA ASP A 419 55.85 85.11 -2.79
C ASP A 419 57.20 85.06 -2.06
N ALA A 420 58.29 84.91 -2.80
CA ALA A 420 59.64 85.02 -2.23
C ALA A 420 59.94 86.47 -1.82
N CYS A 421 60.53 86.67 -0.63
CA CYS A 421 60.88 87.99 -0.14
C CYS A 421 61.80 88.74 -1.12
N GLY A 422 62.79 88.06 -1.70
CA GLY A 422 63.63 88.60 -2.77
C GLY A 422 64.52 89.78 -2.39
N MET A 423 64.53 90.21 -1.11
CA MET A 423 65.39 91.32 -0.68
C MET A 423 66.87 90.93 -0.84
N PRO A 424 67.71 91.80 -1.43
CA PRO A 424 69.14 91.54 -1.55
C PRO A 424 69.77 91.41 -0.16
N ILE A 425 70.62 90.41 0.00
CA ILE A 425 71.34 90.12 1.24
C ILE A 425 72.84 90.02 0.94
N ASP A 426 73.68 90.07 1.98
CA ASP A 426 75.12 89.97 1.78
C ASP A 426 75.52 88.57 1.30
N ARG A 427 76.35 88.52 0.27
CA ARG A 427 76.88 87.25 -0.25
C ARG A 427 77.81 86.63 0.78
N VAL A 428 77.70 85.31 0.95
CA VAL A 428 78.64 84.53 1.77
C VAL A 428 79.63 83.87 0.83
N ASP A 429 80.90 84.27 0.90
CA ASP A 429 81.93 83.83 -0.06
C ASP A 429 82.44 82.38 0.17
N SER A 430 82.13 81.76 1.30
CA SER A 430 82.60 80.40 1.65
C SER A 430 81.45 79.46 2.03
N PRO A 431 81.38 78.24 1.46
CA PRO A 431 80.32 77.29 1.77
C PRO A 431 80.24 76.91 3.25
N SER A 432 81.38 76.78 3.93
CA SER A 432 81.44 76.36 5.34
C SER A 432 80.85 77.39 6.30
N ARG A 433 80.77 78.65 5.88
CA ARG A 433 80.21 79.76 6.69
C ARG A 433 78.71 79.99 6.43
N PHE A 434 78.14 79.25 5.49
CA PHE A 434 76.75 79.41 5.12
C PHE A 434 75.84 78.51 5.98
N VAL A 435 74.89 79.14 6.66
CA VAL A 435 73.91 78.46 7.53
C VAL A 435 72.52 78.67 6.94
N VAL A 436 71.87 77.58 6.54
CA VAL A 436 70.49 77.62 6.01
C VAL A 436 69.55 78.19 7.07
N GLY A 437 68.69 79.12 6.68
CA GLY A 437 67.75 79.84 7.55
C GLY A 437 68.32 81.15 8.14
N ASP A 438 69.65 81.28 8.24
CA ASP A 438 70.30 82.51 8.72
C ASP A 438 70.98 83.25 7.54
N SER A 439 71.90 82.60 6.83
CA SER A 439 72.68 83.22 5.75
C SER A 439 71.85 83.56 4.51
N ASN A 440 70.77 82.84 4.24
CA ASN A 440 69.86 83.05 3.09
C ASN A 440 68.58 83.85 3.43
N CYS A 441 68.52 84.47 4.62
CA CYS A 441 67.37 85.28 5.05
C CYS A 441 67.80 86.73 5.34
N CYS A 442 66.95 87.71 5.06
CA CYS A 442 67.19 89.10 5.48
C CYS A 442 66.95 89.27 6.98
N ASN A 443 67.45 90.36 7.59
CA ASN A 443 67.31 90.61 9.03
C ASN A 443 65.86 90.52 9.55
N ARG A 444 64.85 90.86 8.73
CA ARG A 444 63.43 90.69 9.10
C ARG A 444 63.03 89.24 9.26
N HIS A 445 63.52 88.36 8.39
CA HIS A 445 63.19 86.94 8.38
C HIS A 445 64.12 86.09 9.26
N LYS A 446 65.38 86.51 9.50
CA LYS A 446 66.27 85.89 10.50
C LYS A 446 65.64 85.87 11.89
N THR A 447 65.06 86.99 12.30
CA THR A 447 64.43 87.15 13.63
C THR A 447 63.15 86.34 13.76
N ALA A 448 62.35 86.25 12.68
CA ALA A 448 61.13 85.44 12.65
C ALA A 448 61.41 83.93 12.73
N THR A 449 62.51 83.46 12.12
CA THR A 449 62.92 82.05 12.18
C THR A 449 63.48 81.67 13.56
N ARG A 450 64.29 82.55 14.19
CA ARG A 450 64.80 82.32 15.56
C ARG A 450 63.69 82.21 16.61
N LEU A 451 62.56 82.90 16.41
CA LEU A 451 61.38 82.81 17.27
C LEU A 451 60.57 81.50 17.05
N ARG A 452 60.70 80.84 15.90
CA ARG A 452 60.02 79.57 15.59
C ARG A 452 60.79 78.32 16.03
N THR A 453 62.10 78.43 16.29
CA THR A 453 62.95 77.30 16.69
C THR A 453 63.20 77.20 18.20
N VAL A 454 62.56 78.03 19.02
CA VAL A 454 62.59 77.97 20.50
C VAL A 454 61.18 77.72 21.05
N SER A 455 60.48 76.76 20.44
CA SER A 455 59.21 76.21 20.94
C SER A 455 59.21 74.71 20.76
#